data_AF-A0A6I5H028-F1
#
_entry.id   AF-A0A6I5H028-F1
#
_cell.length_a   1.000
_cell.length_b   1.000
_cell.length_c   1.000
_cell.angle_alpha   90.00
_cell.angle_beta   90.00
_cell.angle_gamma   90.00
#
_symmetry.space_group_name_H-M   'P 1'
#
loop_
_entity.id
_entity.type
_entity.pdbx_description
1 polymer ?
#
loop_
_entity_poly.entity_id
_entity_poly.type
_entity_poly.pdbx_seq_one_letter_code
_entity_poly.pdbx_strand_id
1 'polypeptide(L)' 'YDKLTVTAGSTTLATYSNANAATGYSQKSFDLSAYAGQTVTLKFNGAEDSSLQTSFVVDDTAVTTS' A
#
# COMPACT_ATOMS: atom_id res chain seq x y z
N TYR A 1 7.86 -15.04 -0.64
CA TYR A 1 7.59 -13.94 -1.57
C TYR A 1 7.41 -12.68 -0.76
N ASP A 2 8.15 -11.65 -1.17
CA ASP A 2 8.15 -10.34 -0.54
C ASP A 2 6.80 -9.66 -0.75
N LYS A 3 6.36 -8.88 0.23
CA LYS A 3 5.04 -8.25 0.20
C LYS A 3 5.09 -6.77 0.56
N LEU A 4 4.23 -6.01 -0.10
CA LEU A 4 3.82 -4.68 0.35
C LEU A 4 2.35 -4.74 0.78
N THR A 5 2.08 -4.46 2.05
CA THR A 5 0.72 -4.36 2.59
C THR A 5 0.37 -2.91 2.85
N VAL A 6 -0.81 -2.48 2.39
CA VAL A 6 -1.37 -1.14 2.65
C VAL A 6 -2.51 -1.27 3.65
N THR A 7 -2.47 -0.53 4.75
CA THR A 7 -3.53 -0.54 5.76
C THR A 7 -4.03 0.86 6.10
N ALA A 8 -5.32 0.97 6.45
CA ALA A 8 -5.94 2.12 7.10
C ALA A 8 -6.37 1.69 8.51
N GLY A 9 -5.63 2.13 9.53
CA GLY A 9 -5.77 1.57 10.88
C GLY A 9 -5.50 0.06 10.86
N SER A 10 -6.48 -0.73 11.30
CA SER A 10 -6.41 -2.21 11.28
C SER A 10 -6.91 -2.85 9.98
N THR A 11 -7.52 -2.09 9.07
CA THR A 11 -8.08 -2.62 7.83
C THR A 11 -7.01 -2.73 6.76
N THR A 12 -6.89 -3.89 6.12
CA THR A 12 -6.03 -4.07 4.95
C THR A 12 -6.76 -3.59 3.70
N LEU A 13 -6.17 -2.62 2.99
CA LEU A 13 -6.70 -2.09 1.73
C LEU A 13 -6.18 -2.88 0.52
N ALA A 14 -4.92 -3.29 0.56
CA ALA A 14 -4.29 -4.10 -0.49
C ALA A 14 -3.07 -4.88 0.02
N THR A 15 -2.73 -5.93 -0.70
CA THR A 15 -1.45 -6.64 -0.58
C THR A 15 -0.88 -6.86 -1.99
N TYR A 16 0.38 -6.48 -2.19
CA TYR A 16 1.14 -6.70 -3.41
C TYR A 16 2.31 -7.64 -3.15
N SER A 17 2.83 -8.27 -4.21
CA SER A 17 3.91 -9.25 -4.14
C SER A 17 4.88 -9.07 -5.29
N ASN A 18 6.16 -9.35 -5.06
CA ASN A 18 7.17 -9.41 -6.12
C ASN A 18 6.84 -10.47 -7.19
N ALA A 19 6.10 -11.52 -6.82
CA ALA A 19 5.60 -12.53 -7.75
C ALA A 19 4.58 -12.00 -8.78
N ASN A 20 4.04 -10.80 -8.57
CA ASN A 20 3.08 -10.15 -9.46
C ASN A 20 3.59 -8.79 -9.97
N ALA A 21 4.91 -8.66 -10.13
CA ALA A 21 5.54 -7.43 -10.61
C ALA A 21 5.03 -7.03 -12.01
N ALA A 22 4.80 -5.74 -12.19
CA ALA A 22 4.51 -5.10 -13.47
C ALA A 22 5.59 -4.04 -13.77
N THR A 23 5.72 -3.64 -15.03
CA THR A 23 6.68 -2.60 -15.42
C THR A 23 6.10 -1.20 -15.17
N GLY A 24 6.93 -0.30 -14.62
CA GLY A 24 6.56 1.09 -14.36
C GLY A 24 5.61 1.30 -13.18
N TYR A 25 5.21 2.56 -12.98
CA TYR A 25 4.24 2.93 -11.94
C TYR A 25 2.81 2.64 -12.40
N SER A 26 1.98 2.18 -11.47
CA SER A 26 0.54 1.99 -11.69
C SER A 26 -0.23 2.72 -10.60
N GLN A 27 -1.15 3.59 -10.98
CA GLN A 27 -1.98 4.31 -10.02
C GLN A 27 -2.90 3.34 -9.26
N LYS A 28 -2.98 3.52 -7.94
CA LYS A 28 -3.87 2.78 -7.03
C LYS A 28 -4.70 3.78 -6.24
N SER A 29 -6.00 3.50 -6.11
CA SER A 29 -6.94 4.33 -5.36
C SER A 29 -7.74 3.45 -4.41
N PHE A 30 -8.00 3.97 -3.22
CA PHE A 30 -8.76 3.30 -2.16
C PHE A 30 -9.83 4.27 -1.64
N ASP A 31 -11.05 3.77 -1.43
CA ASP A 31 -12.07 4.55 -0.74
C ASP A 31 -11.80 4.54 0.77
N LEU A 32 -11.71 5.74 1.35
CA LEU A 32 -11.51 5.96 2.78
C LEU A 32 -12.73 6.61 3.46
N SER A 33 -13.87 6.70 2.76
CA SER A 33 -15.09 7.35 3.26
C SER A 33 -15.58 6.78 4.61
N ALA A 34 -15.34 5.49 4.86
CA ALA A 34 -15.64 4.83 6.14
C ALA A 34 -14.88 5.43 7.35
N TYR A 35 -13.82 6.19 7.12
CA TYR A 35 -13.00 6.85 8.14
C TYR A 35 -13.30 8.35 8.29
N ALA A 36 -14.35 8.87 7.64
CA ALA A 36 -14.72 10.27 7.76
C ALA A 36 -14.92 10.69 9.23
N GLY A 37 -14.37 11.85 9.59
CA GLY A 37 -14.41 12.36 10.97
C GLY A 37 -13.48 11.65 11.96
N GLN A 38 -12.66 10.71 11.51
CA GLN A 38 -11.70 9.99 12.36
C GLN A 38 -10.26 10.35 11.99
N THR A 39 -9.35 10.23 12.96
CA THR A 39 -7.92 10.19 12.67
C THR A 39 -7.53 8.74 12.41
N VAL A 40 -7.09 8.45 11.18
CA VAL A 40 -6.63 7.12 10.77
C VAL A 40 -5.20 7.18 10.26
N THR A 41 -4.38 6.19 10.61
CA THR A 41 -3.02 6.05 10.04
C THR A 41 -3.08 5.20 8.78
N LEU A 42 -2.57 5.74 7.67
CA LEU A 42 -2.23 4.94 6.50
C LEU A 42 -0.81 4.39 6.68
N LYS A 43 -0.65 3.07 6.52
CA LYS A 43 0.64 2.39 6.64
C LYS A 43 0.94 1.61 5.37
N PHE A 44 2.13 1.84 4.82
CA PHE A 44 2.77 1.03 3.78
C PHE A 44 3.82 0.14 4.46
N ASN A 45 3.64 -1.17 4.39
CA ASN A 45 4.52 -2.13 5.08
C ASN A 45 5.14 -3.10 4.06
N GLY A 46 6.38 -2.81 3.66
CA GLY A 46 7.22 -3.73 2.90
C GLY A 46 7.85 -4.77 3.83
N ALA A 47 7.76 -6.05 3.46
CA ALA A 47 8.42 -7.14 4.16
C ALA A 47 9.04 -8.09 3.13
N GLU A 48 10.37 -8.26 3.22
CA GLU A 48 11.12 -9.22 2.41
C GLU A 48 11.21 -10.56 3.15
N ASP A 49 11.26 -11.65 2.40
CA ASP A 49 11.72 -12.94 2.93
C ASP A 49 13.26 -12.99 2.97
N SER A 50 13.83 -14.13 3.36
CA SER A 50 15.28 -14.28 3.55
C SER A 50 16.09 -14.36 2.24
N SER A 51 15.43 -14.27 1.09
CA SER A 51 16.04 -14.52 -0.23
C SER A 51 16.60 -13.23 -0.84
N LEU A 52 16.36 -13.00 -2.13
CA LEU A 52 16.81 -11.81 -2.85
C LEU A 52 15.98 -10.58 -2.45
N GLN A 53 16.63 -9.42 -2.41
CA GLN A 53 16.04 -8.12 -2.10
C GLN A 53 15.00 -7.71 -3.16
N THR A 54 13.89 -7.10 -2.71
CA THR A 54 12.87 -6.48 -3.57
C THR A 54 12.58 -5.05 -3.12
N SER A 55 12.74 -4.09 -4.02
CA SER A 55 12.32 -2.72 -3.77
C SER A 55 10.84 -2.53 -4.15
N PHE A 56 10.00 -2.22 -3.16
CA PHE A 56 8.67 -1.69 -3.41
C PHE A 56 8.73 -0.16 -3.47
N VAL A 57 8.34 0.43 -4.59
CA VAL A 57 8.36 1.88 -4.81
C VAL A 57 6.95 2.46 -4.70
N VAL A 58 6.84 3.61 -4.03
CA VAL A 58 5.61 4.37 -3.84
C VAL A 58 5.91 5.80 -4.22
N ASP A 59 5.08 6.39 -5.07
CA ASP A 59 5.25 7.77 -5.56
C ASP A 59 3.88 8.43 -5.73
N ASP A 60 3.88 9.77 -5.76
CA ASP A 60 2.69 10.62 -5.97
C ASP A 60 1.50 10.32 -5.04
N THR A 61 1.77 10.17 -3.73
CA THR A 61 0.72 9.89 -2.75
C THR A 61 -0.14 11.13 -2.48
N ALA A 62 -1.44 11.02 -2.67
CA ALA A 62 -2.40 12.07 -2.38
C ALA A 62 -3.60 11.54 -1.57
N VAL A 63 -4.20 12.43 -0.78
CA VAL A 63 -5.48 12.20 -0.10
C VAL A 63 -6.44 13.31 -0.52
N THR A 64 -7.58 12.91 -1.09
CA THR A 64 -8.64 13.85 -1.47
C THR A 64 -9.72 13.83 -0.40
N THR A 65 -10.04 15.01 0.13
CA THR A 65 -11.15 15.21 1.08
C THR A 65 -12.21 16.12 0.46
N SER A 66 -13.47 15.91 0.81
CA SER A 66 -14.61 16.75 0.41
C SER A 66 -14.84 17.91 1.36
#